data_AF-A0A098S110-F1
#
_entry.id   AF-A0A098S110-F1
#
_cell.length_a   1.000
_cell.length_b   1.000
_cell.length_c   1.000
_cell.angle_alpha   90.00
_cell.angle_beta   90.00
_cell.angle_gamma   90.00
#
_symmetry.space_group_name_H-M   'P 1'
#
loop_
_entity.id
_entity.type
_entity.pdbx_description
1 polymer ?
#
loop_
_entity_poly.entity_id
_entity_poly.type
_entity_poly.pdbx_seq_one_letter_code
_entity_poly.pdbx_strand_id
1 'polypeptide(L)'
;VPKLTTKNKEDLTRCAEDILLARERHFPATIADLYDPEKMPEDLRHAHERNDEVLERIYIGRRFKNDTERLEKLFELYTEMTAKKDRP
;
A
#
# COMPACT_ATOMS: atom_id res chain seq x y z
N VAL A 1 5.62 2.35 11.75
CA VAL A 1 4.27 2.49 11.16
C VAL A 1 3.51 3.53 11.95
N PRO A 2 2.93 4.55 11.30
CA PRO A 2 2.14 5.58 11.98
C PRO A 2 0.92 4.97 12.69
N LYS A 3 0.45 5.65 13.74
CA LYS A 3 -0.77 5.23 14.45
C LYS A 3 -1.98 5.38 13.52
N LEU A 4 -2.64 4.28 13.22
CA LEU A 4 -3.83 4.30 12.35
C LEU A 4 -5.08 4.75 13.14
N THR A 5 -5.83 5.67 12.55
CA THR A 5 -7.17 6.02 13.01
C THR A 5 -8.18 4.92 12.63
N THR A 6 -9.39 4.95 13.18
CA THR A 6 -10.48 4.06 12.74
C THR A 6 -10.77 4.23 11.25
N LYS A 7 -10.84 5.49 10.79
CA LYS A 7 -11.07 5.81 9.38
C LYS A 7 -9.98 5.24 8.46
N ASN A 8 -8.71 5.34 8.86
CA ASN A 8 -7.60 4.75 8.10
C ASN A 8 -7.78 3.24 7.93
N LYS A 9 -8.22 2.54 8.99
CA LYS A 9 -8.45 1.09 8.94
C LYS A 9 -9.61 0.76 8.01
N GLU A 10 -10.73 1.46 8.13
CA GLU A 10 -11.89 1.27 7.23
C GLU A 10 -11.52 1.47 5.77
N ASP A 11 -10.75 2.52 5.46
CA ASP A 11 -10.34 2.82 4.09
C ASP A 11 -9.37 1.75 3.55
N LEU A 12 -8.41 1.28 4.36
CA LEU A 12 -7.52 0.17 4.00
C LEU A 12 -8.28 -1.16 3.83
N THR A 13 -9.27 -1.43 4.68
CA THR A 13 -10.12 -2.62 4.55
C THR A 13 -10.86 -2.62 3.22
N ARG A 14 -11.46 -1.50 2.83
CA ARG A 14 -12.13 -1.37 1.53
C ARG A 14 -11.17 -1.56 0.36
N CYS A 15 -9.95 -1.01 0.43
CA CYS A 15 -8.93 -1.24 -0.58
C CYS A 15 -8.56 -2.73 -0.71
N ALA A 16 -8.42 -3.44 0.41
CA ALA A 16 -8.14 -4.88 0.40
C ALA A 16 -9.28 -5.68 -0.22
N GLU A 17 -10.54 -5.36 0.10
CA GLU A 17 -11.72 -5.97 -0.50
C GLU A 17 -11.79 -5.73 -2.01
N ASP A 18 -11.53 -4.51 -2.48
CA ASP A 18 -11.50 -4.17 -3.90
C ASP A 18 -10.42 -4.98 -4.65
N ILE A 19 -9.24 -5.17 -4.06
CA ILE A 19 -8.18 -6.01 -4.64
C ILE A 19 -8.62 -7.47 -4.71
N LEU A 20 -9.27 -8.01 -3.67
CA LEU A 20 -9.78 -9.38 -3.67
C LEU A 20 -10.86 -9.58 -4.73
N LEU A 21 -11.80 -8.65 -4.86
CA LEU A 21 -12.83 -8.67 -5.88
C LEU A 21 -12.25 -8.58 -7.29
N ALA A 22 -11.23 -7.75 -7.50
CA ALA A 22 -10.54 -7.67 -8.79
C ALA A 22 -9.87 -9.01 -9.14
N ARG A 23 -9.17 -9.65 -8.19
CA ARG A 23 -8.56 -10.97 -8.42
C ARG A 23 -9.61 -12.03 -8.79
N GLU A 24 -10.74 -12.07 -8.09
CA GLU A 24 -11.79 -13.07 -8.30
C GLU A 24 -12.44 -12.98 -9.69
N ARG A 25 -12.57 -11.77 -10.25
CA ARG A 25 -13.14 -11.55 -11.60
C ARG A 25 -12.36 -12.20 -12.72
N HIS A 26 -11.10 -12.56 -12.48
CA HIS A 26 -10.21 -13.15 -13.47
C HIS A 26 -10.02 -14.66 -13.28
N PHE A 27 -10.82 -15.32 -12.44
CA PHE A 27 -10.84 -16.78 -12.35
C PHE A 27 -11.02 -17.41 -13.75
N PRO A 28 -10.21 -18.41 -14.16
CA PRO A 28 -9.33 -19.25 -13.33
C PRO A 28 -7.84 -18.85 -13.31
N ALA A 29 -7.49 -17.59 -13.61
CA ALA A 29 -6.09 -17.13 -13.60
C ALA A 29 -5.41 -17.37 -12.23
N THR A 30 -4.14 -17.78 -12.25
CA THR A 30 -3.36 -17.96 -11.02
C THR A 30 -2.86 -16.62 -10.48
N ILE A 31 -2.40 -16.59 -9.23
CA ILE A 31 -1.75 -15.39 -8.67
C ILE A 31 -0.52 -14.98 -9.50
N ALA A 32 0.23 -15.93 -10.06
CA ALA A 32 1.37 -15.61 -10.92
C ALA A 32 0.91 -14.89 -12.20
N ASP A 33 -0.18 -15.35 -12.82
CA ASP A 33 -0.73 -14.72 -14.02
C ASP A 33 -1.23 -13.29 -13.74
N LEU A 34 -1.92 -13.10 -12.61
CA LEU A 34 -2.47 -11.80 -12.21
C LEU A 34 -1.41 -10.76 -11.87
N TYR A 35 -0.21 -11.20 -11.48
CA TYR A 35 0.89 -10.34 -11.03
C TYR A 35 2.08 -10.33 -11.99
N ASP A 36 1.94 -10.90 -13.18
CA ASP A 36 2.87 -10.63 -14.29
C ASP A 36 2.81 -9.13 -14.62
N PRO A 37 3.91 -8.35 -14.46
CA PRO A 37 3.88 -6.90 -14.64
C PRO A 37 3.35 -6.44 -16.01
N GLU A 38 3.63 -7.22 -17.05
CA GLU A 38 3.25 -6.94 -18.44
C GLU A 38 1.80 -7.33 -18.74
N LYS A 39 1.21 -8.22 -17.92
CA LYS A 39 -0.13 -8.78 -18.16
C LYS A 39 -1.13 -8.53 -17.02
N MET A 40 -0.71 -7.84 -15.95
CA MET A 40 -1.57 -7.54 -14.83
C MET A 40 -2.84 -6.83 -15.33
N PRO A 41 -4.04 -7.38 -15.04
CA PRO A 41 -5.29 -6.78 -15.45
C PRO A 41 -5.46 -5.34 -14.96
N GLU A 42 -6.04 -4.50 -15.80
CA GLU A 42 -6.13 -3.07 -15.54
C GLU A 42 -6.97 -2.72 -14.31
N ASP A 43 -8.03 -3.47 -14.05
CA ASP A 43 -8.85 -3.28 -12.85
C ASP A 43 -8.11 -3.68 -11.56
N LEU A 44 -7.26 -4.71 -11.62
CA LEU A 44 -6.37 -5.08 -10.52
C LEU A 44 -5.30 -4.02 -10.30
N ARG A 45 -4.68 -3.49 -11.36
CA ARG A 45 -3.70 -2.40 -11.29
C ARG A 45 -4.29 -1.17 -10.62
N HIS A 46 -5.47 -0.73 -11.08
CA HIS A 46 -6.19 0.38 -10.46
C HIS A 46 -6.60 0.14 -9.00
N ALA A 47 -6.90 -1.12 -8.61
CA ALA A 47 -7.18 -1.45 -7.21
C ALA A 47 -5.92 -1.26 -6.33
N HIS A 48 -4.74 -1.66 -6.81
CA HIS A 48 -3.47 -1.41 -6.12
C HIS A 48 -3.11 0.07 -6.08
N GLU A 49 -3.27 0.81 -7.17
CA GLU A 49 -3.00 2.26 -7.17
C GLU A 49 -3.85 3.02 -6.15
N ARG A 50 -5.12 2.62 -5.97
CA ARG A 50 -5.99 3.17 -4.93
C ARG A 50 -5.53 2.80 -3.53
N ASN A 51 -5.13 1.53 -3.33
CA ASN A 51 -4.54 1.10 -2.06
C ASN A 51 -3.28 1.89 -1.71
N ASP A 52 -2.39 2.09 -2.69
CA ASP A 52 -1.15 2.84 -2.52
C ASP A 52 -1.44 4.30 -2.19
N GLU A 53 -2.35 4.97 -2.90
CA GLU A 53 -2.71 6.34 -2.57
C GLU A 53 -3.25 6.49 -1.12
N VAL A 54 -4.10 5.57 -0.68
CA VAL A 54 -4.62 5.56 0.70
C VAL A 54 -3.46 5.40 1.69
N LEU A 55 -2.54 4.47 1.41
CA LEU A 55 -1.36 4.24 2.25
C LEU A 55 -0.45 5.47 2.29
N GLU A 56 -0.14 6.07 1.15
CA GLU A 56 0.73 7.25 1.05
C GLU A 56 0.14 8.46 1.79
N ARG A 57 -1.18 8.67 1.69
CA ARG A 57 -1.89 9.68 2.49
C ARG A 57 -1.79 9.41 3.98
N ILE A 58 -1.82 8.15 4.43
CA ILE A 58 -1.63 7.79 5.84
C ILE A 58 -0.19 8.09 6.31
N TYR A 59 0.80 7.87 5.46
CA TYR A 59 2.21 8.06 5.81
C TYR A 59 2.67 9.51 5.78
N ILE A 60 2.26 10.28 4.76
CA ILE A 60 2.78 11.65 4.53
C ILE A 60 1.70 12.68 4.15
N GLY A 61 0.42 12.30 4.10
CA GLY A 61 -0.69 13.20 3.77
C GLY A 61 -0.90 13.49 2.27
N ARG A 62 -0.05 12.93 1.39
CA ARG A 62 -0.12 13.07 -0.07
C ARG A 62 0.56 11.88 -0.76
N ARG A 63 0.56 11.84 -2.10
CA ARG A 63 1.36 10.87 -2.83
C ARG A 63 2.86 11.15 -2.73
N PHE A 64 3.68 10.10 -2.78
CA PHE A 64 5.12 10.24 -2.98
C PHE A 64 5.40 10.76 -4.39
N LYS A 65 6.43 11.59 -4.54
CA LYS A 65 6.85 12.12 -5.85
C LYS A 65 7.54 11.05 -6.69
N ASN A 66 8.27 10.15 -6.05
CA ASN A 66 9.05 9.09 -6.66
C ASN A 66 9.52 8.09 -5.58
N ASP A 67 10.16 7.02 -6.02
CA ASP A 67 10.67 5.95 -5.15
C ASP A 67 11.76 6.43 -4.19
N THR A 68 12.56 7.42 -4.58
CA THR A 68 13.58 8.00 -3.69
C THR A 68 12.95 8.66 -2.47
N GLU A 69 11.93 9.51 -2.66
CA GLU A 69 11.19 10.14 -1.55
C GLU A 69 10.52 9.08 -0.65
N ARG A 70 9.99 8.00 -1.26
CA ARG A 70 9.42 6.88 -0.51
C ARG A 70 10.47 6.22 0.39
N LEU A 71 11.64 5.89 -0.16
CA LEU A 71 12.72 5.27 0.60
C LEU A 71 13.23 6.17 1.72
N GLU A 72 13.49 7.45 1.43
CA GLU A 72 13.94 8.43 2.43
C GLU A 72 12.96 8.51 3.62
N LYS A 73 11.65 8.61 3.34
CA LYS A 73 10.64 8.65 4.40
C LYS A 73 10.60 7.36 5.21
N LEU A 74 10.71 6.20 4.55
CA LEU A 74 10.71 4.92 5.26
C LEU A 74 11.95 4.75 6.15
N PHE A 75 13.12 5.21 5.70
CA PHE A 75 14.34 5.22 6.52
C PHE A 75 14.25 6.18 7.71
N GLU A 76 13.66 7.37 7.52
CA GLU A 76 13.37 8.32 8.61
C GLU A 76 12.49 7.66 9.68
N LEU A 77 11.34 7.09 9.27
CA LEU A 77 10.41 6.42 10.17
C LEU A 77 11.05 5.22 10.89
N TYR A 78 11.88 4.46 10.18
CA TYR A 78 12.62 3.35 10.76
C TYR A 78 13.59 3.83 11.85
N THR A 79 14.39 4.86 11.55
CA THR A 79 15.37 5.43 12.47
C THR A 79 14.70 5.97 13.74
N GLU A 80 13.58 6.67 13.61
CA GLU A 80 12.81 7.14 14.77
C GLU A 80 12.29 6.00 15.65
N MET A 81 11.83 4.91 15.01
CA MET A 81 11.31 3.74 15.72
C MET A 81 12.41 2.99 16.47
N THR A 82 13.60 2.84 15.87
CA THR A 82 14.72 2.14 16.50
C THR A 82 15.39 2.99 17.58
N ALA A 83 15.56 4.30 17.37
CA ALA A 83 16.12 5.20 18.37
C ALA A 83 15.26 5.28 19.66
N LYS A 84 13.93 5.15 19.54
CA LYS A 84 13.03 5.06 20.71
C LYS A 84 13.17 3.74 21.46
N LYS A 85 13.55 2.65 20.79
CA LYS A 85 13.74 1.33 21.37
C LYS A 85 15.05 1.24 22.18
N ASP A 86 16.05 2.04 21.81
CA ASP A 86 17.36 2.07 22.44
C ASP A 86 17.47 3.11 23.58
N ARG A 87 16.38 3.82 23.92
CA ARG A 87 16.33 4.67 25.11
C ARG A 87 16.02 3.80 26.35
N PRO A 88 16.85 3.87 27.42
CA PRO A 88 16.64 3.11 28.65
C PRO A 88 15.36 3.50 29.40
#